data_AF-A0A6A3IZL3-F1
#
_entry.id   AF-A0A6A3IZL3-F1
#
_cell.length_a   1.000
_cell.length_b   1.000
_cell.length_c   1.000
_cell.angle_alpha   90.00
_cell.angle_beta   90.00
_cell.angle_gamma   90.00
#
_symmetry.space_group_name_H-M   'P 1'
#
loop_
_entity.id
_entity.type
_entity.pdbx_description
1 polymer ?
#
loop_
_entity_poly.entity_id
_entity_poly.type
_entity_poly.pdbx_seq_one_letter_code
_entity_poly.pdbx_strand_id
1 'polypeptide(L)'
;MGRNTKRRAASTRLEAKRPCLVPFLTPRDLSQLLRSLSRLLSPELRESLASAGLRSLYERKSVHFGQRCSSDWHQLVPTEAEGGEGPCVTCCSDAPKDLPLPRLQSAREHLLEATCLATEGFGSVCDGVLHMHFGQFASPRLGSMQPVVFSLAAALEKQQQDEANVINQRKPYRSQVCRLKQERVETHEEIDTDDVQQLTRLMDVVHMGLGTQFFSKRKRNCTATNAVVAHWRSITVNAKTGATTCGYCQFIAADASAHRCERCTQVFARLLQQHCSALYQPLKQFMLRHLKHVRYMKPCRGWNCLDDDFQDDDLMDLIAGFTPAGVLCGVYLTDLRIPRSMVRDRLALGAFKPVAPHLADHLVEG
;
A
#
# COMPACT_ATOMS: atom_id res chain seq x y z
N MET A 1 -65.59 -21.23 39.78
CA MET A 1 -65.04 -22.26 38.87
C MET A 1 -65.34 -21.85 37.44
N GLY A 2 -64.38 -21.99 36.52
CA GLY A 2 -64.56 -21.69 35.09
C GLY A 2 -63.58 -20.66 34.52
N ARG A 3 -62.29 -21.01 34.46
CA ARG A 3 -61.28 -20.31 33.65
C ARG A 3 -61.58 -20.59 32.18
N ASN A 4 -61.63 -19.58 31.32
CA ASN A 4 -61.50 -19.81 29.88
C ASN A 4 -60.47 -18.85 29.28
N THR A 5 -59.31 -19.42 28.97
CA THR A 5 -58.08 -18.79 28.52
C THR A 5 -58.12 -18.52 27.03
N LYS A 6 -58.20 -17.24 26.62
CA LYS A 6 -57.85 -16.81 25.26
C LYS A 6 -56.33 -16.88 25.08
N ARG A 7 -55.83 -17.98 24.51
CA ARG A 7 -54.46 -18.10 24.02
C ARG A 7 -54.26 -17.17 22.82
N ARG A 8 -53.43 -16.15 22.99
CA ARG A 8 -52.81 -15.39 21.89
C ARG A 8 -51.98 -16.37 21.05
N ALA A 9 -52.28 -16.46 19.76
CA ALA A 9 -51.38 -17.06 18.79
C ALA A 9 -50.15 -16.14 18.67
N ALA A 10 -49.01 -16.61 19.16
CA ALA A 10 -47.72 -16.03 18.87
C ALA A 10 -47.40 -16.37 17.40
N SER A 11 -47.50 -15.38 16.53
CA SER A 11 -47.00 -15.44 15.16
C SER A 11 -45.47 -15.38 15.21
N THR A 12 -44.82 -16.52 15.39
CA THR A 12 -43.39 -16.68 15.15
C THR A 12 -43.13 -16.57 13.65
N ARG A 13 -42.82 -15.35 13.19
CA ARG A 13 -42.11 -15.14 11.92
C ARG A 13 -40.74 -15.79 12.07
N LEU A 14 -40.61 -17.03 11.61
CA LEU A 14 -39.33 -17.56 11.14
C LEU A 14 -38.98 -16.78 9.87
N GLU A 15 -38.30 -15.65 10.03
CA GLU A 15 -37.47 -15.12 8.95
C GLU A 15 -36.36 -16.13 8.72
N ALA A 16 -36.55 -17.00 7.73
CA ALA A 16 -35.49 -17.83 7.20
C ALA A 16 -34.36 -16.88 6.77
N LYS A 17 -33.28 -16.82 7.57
CA LYS A 17 -32.01 -16.20 7.18
C LYS A 17 -31.65 -16.79 5.83
N ARG A 18 -31.79 -15.99 4.76
CA ARG A 18 -31.27 -16.36 3.43
C ARG A 18 -29.83 -16.84 3.62
N PRO A 19 -29.43 -17.98 3.04
CA PRO A 19 -28.05 -18.43 3.14
C PRO A 19 -27.15 -17.32 2.56
N CYS A 20 -26.46 -16.61 3.44
CA CYS A 20 -25.49 -15.59 3.06
C CYS A 20 -24.22 -16.34 2.69
N LEU A 21 -23.89 -16.41 1.40
CA LEU A 21 -22.68 -17.08 0.92
C LEU A 21 -21.40 -16.30 1.26
N VAL A 22 -21.53 -15.01 1.56
CA VAL A 22 -20.41 -14.08 1.79
C VAL A 22 -19.36 -14.60 2.79
N PRO A 23 -19.72 -15.17 3.96
CA PRO A 23 -18.74 -15.68 4.92
C PRO A 23 -17.90 -16.86 4.41
N PHE A 24 -18.37 -17.57 3.37
CA PHE A 24 -17.68 -18.72 2.77
C PHE A 24 -16.78 -18.33 1.59
N LEU A 25 -16.89 -17.09 1.09
CA LEU A 25 -16.10 -16.60 -0.02
C LEU A 25 -14.81 -15.95 0.48
N THR A 26 -13.69 -16.23 -0.18
CA THR A 26 -12.45 -15.49 0.08
C THR A 26 -12.56 -14.06 -0.48
N PRO A 27 -11.72 -13.11 -0.02
CA PRO A 27 -11.64 -11.78 -0.62
C PRO A 27 -11.41 -11.83 -2.14
N ARG A 28 -10.65 -12.81 -2.62
CA ARG A 28 -10.40 -13.05 -4.05
C ARG A 28 -11.67 -13.49 -4.78
N ASP A 29 -12.44 -14.41 -4.19
CA ASP A 29 -13.70 -14.87 -4.78
C ASP A 29 -14.71 -13.72 -4.87
N LEU A 30 -14.78 -12.87 -3.83
CA LEU A 30 -15.62 -11.68 -3.82
C LEU A 30 -15.19 -10.66 -4.89
N SER A 31 -13.89 -10.40 -5.02
CA SER A 31 -13.35 -9.54 -6.08
C SER A 31 -13.68 -10.07 -7.48
N GLN A 32 -13.52 -11.38 -7.71
CA GLN A 32 -13.85 -12.01 -8.99
C GLN A 32 -15.35 -11.97 -9.29
N LEU A 33 -16.19 -12.21 -8.28
CA LEU A 33 -17.64 -12.14 -8.39
C LEU A 33 -18.09 -10.73 -8.76
N LEU A 34 -17.60 -9.70 -8.06
CA LEU A 34 -17.91 -8.30 -8.34
C LEU A 34 -17.53 -7.92 -9.77
N ARG A 35 -16.34 -8.31 -10.22
CA ARG A 35 -15.89 -8.06 -11.59
C ARG A 35 -16.76 -8.76 -12.64
N SER A 36 -17.19 -9.99 -12.36
CA SER A 36 -17.94 -10.82 -13.32
C SER A 36 -19.43 -10.46 -13.38
N LEU A 37 -20.00 -9.99 -12.26
CA LEU A 37 -21.43 -9.71 -12.12
C LEU A 37 -21.73 -8.22 -11.92
N SER A 38 -20.77 -7.33 -12.18
CA SER A 38 -20.89 -5.88 -11.93
C SER A 38 -22.17 -5.25 -12.49
N ARG A 39 -22.63 -5.71 -13.66
CA ARG A 39 -23.85 -5.22 -14.33
C ARG A 39 -25.16 -5.79 -13.78
N LEU A 40 -25.09 -6.90 -13.05
CA LEU A 40 -26.26 -7.63 -12.52
C LEU A 40 -26.53 -7.32 -11.04
N LEU A 41 -25.55 -6.73 -10.36
CA LEU A 41 -25.63 -6.39 -8.94
C LEU A 41 -26.00 -4.91 -8.78
N SER A 42 -26.88 -4.60 -7.83
CA SER A 42 -27.17 -3.21 -7.49
C SER A 42 -25.92 -2.53 -6.88
N PRO A 43 -25.76 -1.20 -7.01
CA PRO A 43 -24.65 -0.48 -6.39
C PRO A 43 -24.47 -0.76 -4.90
N GLU A 44 -25.58 -0.82 -4.15
CA GLU A 44 -25.57 -1.06 -2.70
C GLU A 44 -25.06 -2.47 -2.36
N LEU A 45 -25.46 -3.47 -3.17
CA LEU A 45 -25.01 -4.83 -3.00
C LEU A 45 -23.51 -4.96 -3.33
N ARG A 46 -23.05 -4.29 -4.40
CA ARG A 46 -21.62 -4.27 -4.76
C ARG A 46 -20.78 -3.65 -3.66
N GLU A 47 -21.21 -2.51 -3.13
CA GLU A 47 -20.54 -1.84 -2.02
C GLU A 47 -20.50 -2.74 -0.77
N SER A 48 -21.61 -3.40 -0.44
CA SER A 48 -21.70 -4.30 0.71
C SER A 48 -20.76 -5.50 0.58
N LEU A 49 -20.72 -6.14 -0.60
CA LEU A 49 -19.82 -7.26 -0.88
C LEU A 49 -18.35 -6.83 -0.87
N ALA A 50 -18.02 -5.68 -1.45
CA ALA A 50 -16.67 -5.14 -1.43
C ALA A 50 -16.21 -4.83 0.00
N SER A 51 -17.07 -4.21 0.80
CA SER A 51 -16.81 -3.92 2.22
C SER A 51 -16.59 -5.19 3.03
N ALA A 52 -17.38 -6.23 2.77
CA ALA A 52 -17.23 -7.53 3.44
C ALA A 52 -15.91 -8.23 3.04
N GLY A 53 -15.55 -8.18 1.75
CA GLY A 53 -14.30 -8.76 1.25
C GLY A 53 -13.06 -8.06 1.83
N LEU A 54 -13.09 -6.73 1.86
CA LEU A 54 -12.07 -5.93 2.54
C LEU A 54 -11.95 -6.36 3.99
N ARG A 55 -13.05 -6.31 4.77
CA ARG A 55 -13.05 -6.71 6.19
C ARG A 55 -12.47 -8.12 6.40
N SER A 56 -12.90 -9.10 5.61
CA SER A 56 -12.38 -10.46 5.73
C SER A 56 -10.87 -10.53 5.45
N LEU A 57 -10.35 -9.73 4.52
CA LEU A 57 -8.92 -9.65 4.26
C LEU A 57 -8.16 -9.05 5.46
N TYR A 58 -8.68 -7.95 6.02
CA TYR A 58 -8.10 -7.28 7.20
C TYR A 58 -8.03 -8.22 8.40
N GLU A 59 -9.13 -8.92 8.69
CA GLU A 59 -9.21 -9.89 9.78
C GLU A 59 -8.18 -11.02 9.59
N ARG A 60 -8.10 -11.59 8.38
CA ARG A 60 -7.14 -12.68 8.07
C ARG A 60 -5.68 -12.24 8.16
N LYS A 61 -5.39 -10.96 7.90
CA LYS A 61 -4.04 -10.39 7.94
C LYS A 61 -3.73 -9.68 9.28
N SER A 62 -4.66 -9.70 10.23
CA SER A 62 -4.54 -9.02 11.54
C SER A 62 -4.12 -7.56 11.41
N VAL A 63 -4.74 -6.85 10.47
CA VAL A 63 -4.41 -5.46 10.17
C VAL A 63 -5.22 -4.52 11.08
N HIS A 64 -4.53 -3.59 11.73
CA HIS A 64 -5.05 -2.68 12.74
C HIS A 64 -5.48 -1.35 12.13
N PHE A 65 -6.60 -1.38 11.41
CA PHE A 65 -7.05 -0.27 10.57
C PHE A 65 -7.21 1.06 11.34
N GLY A 66 -6.52 2.11 10.86
CA GLY A 66 -6.62 3.48 11.38
C GLY A 66 -5.96 3.70 12.75
N GLN A 67 -5.22 2.71 13.25
CA GLN A 67 -4.52 2.78 14.54
C GLN A 67 -3.10 3.34 14.43
N ARG A 68 -2.62 3.62 13.20
CA ARG A 68 -1.29 4.13 12.88
C ARG A 68 -0.16 3.33 13.57
N CYS A 69 -0.35 2.03 13.76
CA CYS A 69 0.66 1.15 14.33
C CYS A 69 1.39 0.35 13.25
N SER A 70 2.44 -0.39 13.60
CA SER A 70 3.16 -1.26 12.66
C SER A 70 2.27 -2.33 11.99
N SER A 71 1.06 -2.55 12.51
CA SER A 71 0.03 -3.41 11.94
C SER A 71 -1.05 -2.65 11.15
N ASP A 72 -0.98 -1.32 11.01
CA ASP A 72 -1.94 -0.50 10.26
C ASP A 72 -1.53 -0.39 8.78
N TRP A 73 -1.48 -1.54 8.12
CA TRP A 73 -0.90 -1.74 6.79
C TRP A 73 -1.71 -1.14 5.63
N HIS A 74 -2.88 -0.54 5.88
CA HIS A 74 -3.67 0.07 4.79
C HIS A 74 -4.14 1.45 5.21
N GLN A 75 -3.32 2.44 4.91
CA GLN A 75 -3.77 3.82 4.88
C GLN A 75 -4.72 4.02 3.70
N LEU A 76 -5.98 3.61 3.82
CA LEU A 76 -6.94 3.76 2.73
C LEU A 76 -7.34 5.23 2.50
N VAL A 77 -7.05 6.10 3.47
CA VAL A 77 -7.10 7.57 3.41
C VAL A 77 -6.00 8.14 4.34
N PRO A 78 -4.78 8.38 3.86
CA PRO A 78 -3.74 8.96 4.72
C PRO A 78 -4.14 10.39 5.14
N THR A 79 -4.12 10.65 6.44
CA THR A 79 -4.08 12.03 6.96
C THR A 79 -2.66 12.60 6.82
N GLU A 80 -1.68 11.71 7.03
CA GLU A 80 -0.26 11.83 6.70
C GLU A 80 0.11 10.59 5.87
N ALA A 81 0.95 10.73 4.84
CA ALA A 81 1.32 9.63 3.94
C ALA A 81 2.56 8.90 4.46
N GLU A 82 2.54 8.60 5.76
CA GLU A 82 3.63 7.95 6.47
C GLU A 82 3.36 6.44 6.60
N GLY A 83 4.32 5.65 7.07
CA GLY A 83 4.05 4.25 7.44
C GLY A 83 3.20 4.18 8.71
N GLY A 84 2.84 2.98 9.16
CA GLY A 84 2.30 2.79 10.50
C GLY A 84 3.41 2.87 11.55
N GLU A 85 3.35 3.82 12.48
CA GLU A 85 4.50 4.23 13.30
C GLU A 85 4.47 3.77 14.77
N GLY A 86 3.31 3.33 15.27
CA GLY A 86 3.10 3.02 16.69
C GLY A 86 3.33 1.54 17.11
N PRO A 87 3.64 1.28 18.40
CA PRO A 87 3.66 -0.08 18.94
C PRO A 87 2.26 -0.70 18.94
N CYS A 88 2.17 -1.97 18.55
CA CYS A 88 0.93 -2.74 18.43
C CYS A 88 0.30 -3.15 19.79
N VAL A 89 0.84 -2.68 20.91
CA VAL A 89 0.56 -3.20 22.27
C VAL A 89 -0.80 -2.74 22.82
N THR A 90 -1.28 -1.59 22.37
CA THR A 90 -2.53 -0.97 22.85
C THR A 90 -3.64 -0.94 21.79
N CYS A 91 -3.37 -1.48 20.60
CA CYS A 91 -4.31 -1.41 19.48
C CYS A 91 -5.41 -2.46 19.62
N CYS A 92 -6.63 -2.08 19.22
CA CYS A 92 -7.69 -3.04 18.98
C CYS A 92 -7.40 -3.79 17.66
N SER A 93 -7.38 -5.12 17.70
CA SER A 93 -7.20 -5.95 16.51
C SER A 93 -8.44 -6.02 15.61
N ASP A 94 -9.59 -5.60 16.13
CA ASP A 94 -10.86 -5.71 15.41
C ASP A 94 -11.04 -4.54 14.45
N ALA A 95 -11.30 -4.86 13.18
CA ALA A 95 -11.63 -3.85 12.18
C ALA A 95 -12.94 -3.12 12.55
N PRO A 96 -13.06 -1.80 12.28
CA PRO A 96 -14.28 -1.07 12.58
C PRO A 96 -15.48 -1.60 11.80
N LYS A 97 -16.68 -1.50 12.41
CA LYS A 97 -17.93 -2.01 11.83
C LYS A 97 -18.30 -1.33 10.51
N ASP A 98 -17.95 -0.07 10.32
CA ASP A 98 -17.91 0.57 9.00
C ASP A 98 -16.48 1.04 8.76
N LEU A 99 -15.91 0.62 7.63
CA LEU A 99 -14.59 1.08 7.25
C LEU A 99 -14.75 2.51 6.71
N PRO A 100 -13.96 3.50 7.19
CA PRO A 100 -14.04 4.89 6.75
C PRO A 100 -13.40 5.05 5.36
N LEU A 101 -14.02 4.42 4.36
CA LEU A 101 -13.51 4.34 2.99
C LEU A 101 -14.37 5.18 2.06
N PRO A 102 -13.75 5.74 1.00
CA PRO A 102 -14.50 6.42 -0.03
C PRO A 102 -15.56 5.49 -0.64
N ARG A 103 -16.71 6.07 -0.93
CA ARG A 103 -17.89 5.46 -1.52
C ARG A 103 -18.07 5.91 -2.99
N LEU A 104 -17.53 7.06 -3.37
CA LEU A 104 -17.56 7.53 -4.76
C LEU A 104 -16.89 6.55 -5.72
N GLN A 105 -17.41 6.49 -6.95
CA GLN A 105 -16.81 5.76 -8.07
C GLN A 105 -16.50 4.28 -7.78
N SER A 106 -17.40 3.58 -7.07
CA SER A 106 -17.18 2.18 -6.70
C SER A 106 -15.85 1.96 -5.97
N ALA A 107 -15.33 2.96 -5.24
CA ALA A 107 -13.99 2.92 -4.69
C ALA A 107 -13.73 1.69 -3.80
N ARG A 108 -14.72 1.20 -3.05
CA ARG A 108 -14.56 -0.03 -2.25
C ARG A 108 -14.31 -1.28 -3.10
N GLU A 109 -14.95 -1.37 -4.27
CA GLU A 109 -14.72 -2.47 -5.23
C GLU A 109 -13.30 -2.41 -5.77
N HIS A 110 -12.87 -1.22 -6.21
CA HIS A 110 -11.53 -0.99 -6.73
C HIS A 110 -10.44 -1.19 -5.67
N LEU A 111 -10.70 -0.80 -4.42
CA LEU A 111 -9.83 -1.06 -3.28
C LEU A 111 -9.72 -2.56 -3.01
N LEU A 112 -10.84 -3.30 -3.00
CA LEU A 112 -10.80 -4.76 -2.82
C LEU A 112 -9.94 -5.43 -3.90
N GLU A 113 -10.12 -5.05 -5.16
CA GLU A 113 -9.32 -5.57 -6.27
C GLU A 113 -7.84 -5.23 -6.11
N ALA A 114 -7.52 -3.96 -5.81
CA ALA A 114 -6.15 -3.50 -5.62
C ALA A 114 -5.46 -4.18 -4.42
N THR A 115 -6.18 -4.40 -3.32
CA THR A 115 -5.65 -5.11 -2.14
C THR A 115 -5.43 -6.59 -2.42
N CYS A 116 -6.32 -7.24 -3.18
CA CYS A 116 -6.09 -8.62 -3.63
C CYS A 116 -4.84 -8.70 -4.52
N LEU A 117 -4.68 -7.75 -5.44
CA LEU A 117 -3.50 -7.63 -6.30
C LEU A 117 -2.22 -7.41 -5.49
N ALA A 118 -2.24 -6.52 -4.50
CA ALA A 118 -1.11 -6.25 -3.60
C ALA A 118 -0.75 -7.50 -2.78
N THR A 119 -1.74 -8.22 -2.28
CA THR A 119 -1.51 -9.46 -1.52
C THR A 119 -0.84 -10.53 -2.38
N GLU A 120 -1.25 -10.66 -3.65
CA GLU A 120 -0.68 -11.61 -4.61
C GLU A 120 0.74 -11.21 -5.03
N GLY A 121 0.95 -9.93 -5.34
CA GLY A 121 2.21 -9.44 -5.90
C GLY A 121 3.29 -9.08 -4.90
N PHE A 122 2.89 -8.59 -3.72
CA PHE A 122 3.81 -8.05 -2.72
C PHE A 122 4.02 -9.00 -1.55
N GLY A 123 3.15 -9.99 -1.33
CA GLY A 123 3.22 -10.87 -0.16
C GLY A 123 4.58 -11.54 0.06
N SER A 124 5.27 -11.93 -1.01
CA SER A 124 6.61 -12.54 -0.93
C SER A 124 7.71 -11.58 -0.47
N VAL A 125 7.52 -10.26 -0.63
CA VAL A 125 8.52 -9.24 -0.30
C VAL A 125 8.16 -8.44 0.95
N CYS A 126 6.88 -8.45 1.36
CA CYS A 126 6.34 -7.58 2.41
C CYS A 126 6.15 -8.21 3.79
N ASP A 127 6.19 -9.54 3.90
CA ASP A 127 5.86 -10.25 5.14
C ASP A 127 7.10 -10.51 6.06
N GLY A 128 8.20 -9.77 5.90
CA GLY A 128 9.41 -9.98 6.71
C GLY A 128 10.46 -8.87 6.69
N VAL A 129 11.55 -9.13 7.42
CA VAL A 129 12.70 -8.24 7.57
C VAL A 129 13.74 -8.54 6.50
N LEU A 130 14.22 -7.49 5.85
CA LEU A 130 15.16 -7.51 4.74
C LEU A 130 16.51 -6.93 5.16
N HIS A 131 17.59 -7.46 4.60
CA HIS A 131 18.87 -6.75 4.60
C HIS A 131 18.89 -5.76 3.45
N MET A 132 18.71 -4.49 3.77
CA MET A 132 18.68 -3.40 2.81
C MET A 132 19.98 -2.61 2.91
N HIS A 133 20.51 -2.16 1.78
CA HIS A 133 21.80 -1.49 1.73
C HIS A 133 21.60 -0.01 1.48
N PHE A 134 21.78 0.78 2.55
CA PHE A 134 21.50 2.21 2.55
C PHE A 134 22.78 3.05 2.62
N GLY A 135 22.65 4.33 2.26
CA GLY A 135 23.74 5.30 2.24
C GLY A 135 24.76 5.10 1.11
N GLN A 136 25.75 6.01 1.09
CA GLN A 136 26.80 6.08 0.07
C GLN A 136 27.71 4.83 0.04
N PHE A 137 27.80 4.10 1.15
CA PHE A 137 28.64 2.90 1.29
C PHE A 137 27.87 1.59 1.25
N ALA A 138 26.56 1.63 0.97
CA ALA A 138 25.70 0.45 0.94
C ALA A 138 25.83 -0.38 2.24
N SER A 139 25.86 0.29 3.39
CA SER A 139 25.95 -0.37 4.70
C SER A 139 24.69 -1.23 4.89
N PRO A 140 24.83 -2.53 5.24
CA PRO A 140 23.68 -3.38 5.47
C PRO A 140 22.93 -2.89 6.72
N ARG A 141 21.65 -2.59 6.55
CA ARG A 141 20.69 -2.26 7.60
C ARG A 141 19.51 -3.22 7.52
N LEU A 142 18.84 -3.43 8.63
CA LEU A 142 17.57 -4.15 8.65
C LEU A 142 16.48 -3.18 8.17
N GLY A 143 15.72 -3.62 7.18
CA GLY A 143 14.62 -2.89 6.57
C GLY A 143 13.38 -3.76 6.43
N SER A 144 12.27 -3.15 6.03
CA SER A 144 11.02 -3.83 5.70
C SER A 144 10.40 -3.17 4.46
N MET A 145 9.61 -3.94 3.72
CA MET A 145 8.73 -3.41 2.68
C MET A 145 7.28 -3.47 3.17
N GLN A 146 6.66 -2.32 3.42
CA GLN A 146 5.29 -2.26 3.90
C GLN A 146 4.34 -1.96 2.74
N PRO A 147 3.36 -2.82 2.42
CA PRO A 147 2.40 -2.54 1.36
C PRO A 147 1.58 -1.28 1.67
N VAL A 148 1.23 -0.54 0.62
CA VAL A 148 0.34 0.62 0.68
C VAL A 148 -0.66 0.57 -0.46
N VAL A 149 -1.93 0.76 -0.13
CA VAL A 149 -3.05 0.79 -1.08
C VAL A 149 -4.01 1.89 -0.66
N PHE A 150 -4.33 2.85 -1.52
CA PHE A 150 -5.34 3.89 -1.24
C PHE A 150 -6.00 4.45 -2.50
N SER A 151 -7.27 4.88 -2.37
CA SER A 151 -8.06 5.36 -3.50
C SER A 151 -8.04 6.88 -3.60
N LEU A 152 -7.78 7.41 -4.80
CA LEU A 152 -7.89 8.85 -5.06
C LEU A 152 -9.34 9.34 -5.05
N ALA A 153 -10.34 8.46 -4.99
CA ALA A 153 -11.73 8.84 -4.79
C ALA A 153 -11.93 9.58 -3.45
N ALA A 154 -11.08 9.33 -2.45
CA ALA A 154 -11.09 10.09 -1.19
C ALA A 154 -10.81 11.58 -1.39
N ALA A 155 -9.94 11.94 -2.34
CA ALA A 155 -9.68 13.34 -2.69
C ALA A 155 -10.90 14.00 -3.36
N LEU A 156 -11.59 13.26 -4.24
CA LEU A 156 -12.81 13.74 -4.89
C LEU A 156 -13.92 14.00 -3.87
N GLU A 157 -14.11 13.09 -2.89
CA GLU A 157 -15.08 13.28 -1.81
C GLU A 157 -14.77 14.53 -0.97
N LYS A 158 -13.50 14.73 -0.63
CA LYS A 158 -13.05 15.91 0.12
C LYS A 158 -13.32 17.20 -0.66
N GLN A 159 -13.03 17.23 -1.95
CA GLN A 159 -13.32 18.39 -2.81
C GLN A 159 -14.82 18.70 -2.88
N GLN A 160 -15.67 17.67 -3.05
CA GLN A 160 -17.13 17.85 -3.06
C GLN A 160 -17.66 18.40 -1.72
N GLN A 161 -17.12 17.93 -0.60
CA GLN A 161 -17.47 18.43 0.73
C GLN A 161 -17.04 19.89 0.92
N ASP A 162 -15.83 20.24 0.52
CA ASP A 162 -15.31 21.61 0.61
C ASP A 162 -16.14 22.59 -0.24
N GLU A 163 -16.50 22.20 -1.46
CA GLU A 163 -17.38 22.99 -2.34
C GLU A 163 -18.78 23.18 -1.74
N ALA A 164 -19.39 22.11 -1.20
CA ALA A 164 -20.68 22.19 -0.53
C ALA A 164 -20.63 23.11 0.70
N ASN A 165 -19.54 23.06 1.46
CA ASN A 165 -19.33 23.93 2.63
C ASN A 165 -19.20 25.40 2.23
N VAL A 166 -18.48 25.71 1.15
CA VAL A 166 -18.36 27.09 0.63
C VAL A 166 -19.70 27.62 0.13
N ILE A 167 -20.52 26.78 -0.53
CA ILE A 167 -21.86 27.17 -0.97
C ILE A 167 -22.78 27.46 0.22
N ASN A 168 -22.74 26.60 1.25
CA ASN A 168 -23.55 26.75 2.46
C ASN A 168 -23.14 27.99 3.28
N GLN A 169 -21.86 28.34 3.33
CA GLN A 169 -21.38 29.55 4.01
C GLN A 169 -21.75 30.85 3.26
N ARG A 170 -21.93 30.80 1.94
CA ARG A 170 -22.23 31.99 1.12
C ARG A 170 -23.72 32.33 0.99
N LYS A 171 -24.66 31.49 1.45
CA LYS A 171 -26.11 31.78 1.37
C LYS A 171 -26.91 31.21 2.54
N PRO A 172 -27.32 32.03 3.53
CA PRO A 172 -28.41 31.65 4.45
C PRO A 172 -29.81 31.90 3.86
N TYR A 173 -29.93 32.58 2.71
CA TYR A 173 -31.24 33.06 2.24
C TYR A 173 -31.36 33.12 0.70
N ARG A 174 -31.60 31.97 0.06
CA ARG A 174 -32.37 31.87 -1.19
C ARG A 174 -32.62 30.40 -1.51
N SER A 175 -33.74 29.93 -1.01
CA SER A 175 -34.31 28.62 -1.29
C SER A 175 -34.66 28.46 -2.78
N GLN A 176 -34.65 27.20 -3.21
CA GLN A 176 -35.38 26.65 -4.35
C GLN A 176 -34.76 26.76 -5.76
N VAL A 177 -33.97 27.78 -6.10
CA VAL A 177 -33.41 27.90 -7.47
C VAL A 177 -32.09 27.11 -7.67
N CYS A 178 -31.36 26.77 -6.60
CA CYS A 178 -30.14 25.96 -6.70
C CYS A 178 -30.39 24.45 -6.90
N ARG A 179 -31.59 23.94 -6.60
CA ARG A 179 -31.87 22.49 -6.72
C ARG A 179 -31.81 21.98 -8.16
N LEU A 180 -32.21 22.80 -9.14
CA LEU A 180 -32.23 22.41 -10.56
C LEU A 180 -30.84 22.39 -11.23
N LYS A 181 -29.82 23.00 -10.63
CA LYS A 181 -28.42 22.87 -11.08
C LYS A 181 -27.67 21.75 -10.36
N GLN A 182 -28.15 21.32 -9.21
CA GLN A 182 -27.57 20.23 -8.43
C GLN A 182 -27.76 18.87 -9.13
N GLU A 183 -28.85 18.70 -9.90
CA GLU A 183 -29.11 17.51 -10.73
C GLU A 183 -28.26 17.43 -12.02
N ARG A 184 -27.50 18.48 -12.37
CA ARG A 184 -26.67 18.49 -13.60
C ARG A 184 -25.16 18.39 -13.36
N VAL A 185 -24.70 18.36 -12.11
CA VAL A 185 -23.27 18.26 -11.74
C VAL A 185 -22.97 16.92 -11.04
N GLU A 186 -23.77 15.88 -11.31
CA GLU A 186 -23.42 14.48 -11.02
C GLU A 186 -22.74 13.82 -12.24
N THR A 187 -22.00 14.58 -13.04
CA THR A 187 -20.94 13.97 -13.84
C THR A 187 -19.84 13.60 -12.88
N HIS A 188 -19.92 12.39 -12.30
CA HIS A 188 -18.81 11.75 -11.61
C HIS A 188 -17.64 11.67 -12.61
N GLU A 189 -16.75 12.67 -12.64
CA GLU A 189 -15.54 12.64 -13.46
C GLU A 189 -14.69 11.47 -12.99
N GLU A 190 -14.74 10.36 -13.71
CA GLU A 190 -13.89 9.19 -13.49
C GLU A 190 -12.42 9.64 -13.39
N ILE A 191 -11.66 8.98 -12.51
CA ILE A 191 -10.23 9.25 -12.39
C ILE A 191 -9.54 8.79 -13.68
N ASP A 192 -9.10 9.75 -14.50
CA ASP A 192 -8.29 9.49 -15.68
C ASP A 192 -6.86 9.23 -15.25
N THR A 193 -6.51 7.93 -15.24
CA THR A 193 -5.16 7.50 -14.88
C THR A 193 -4.10 7.85 -15.92
N ASP A 194 -4.46 8.35 -17.09
CA ASP A 194 -3.52 8.88 -18.09
C ASP A 194 -3.28 10.39 -17.92
N ASP A 195 -4.19 11.12 -17.26
CA ASP A 195 -3.99 12.53 -16.89
C ASP A 195 -3.11 12.66 -15.63
N VAL A 196 -1.80 12.78 -15.87
CA VAL A 196 -0.80 13.03 -14.81
C VAL A 196 -1.10 14.30 -14.00
N GLN A 197 -1.73 15.33 -14.59
CA GLN A 197 -2.06 16.55 -13.85
C GLN A 197 -3.22 16.30 -12.87
N GLN A 198 -4.24 15.56 -13.29
CA GLN A 198 -5.33 15.14 -12.39
C GLN A 198 -4.77 14.28 -11.25
N LEU A 199 -3.97 13.26 -11.55
CA LEU A 199 -3.35 12.41 -10.53
C LEU A 199 -2.50 13.23 -9.54
N THR A 200 -1.69 14.18 -10.05
CA THR A 200 -0.89 15.08 -9.21
C THR A 200 -1.78 15.87 -8.24
N ARG A 201 -2.85 16.50 -8.74
CA ARG A 201 -3.77 17.29 -7.91
C ARG A 201 -4.49 16.42 -6.87
N LEU A 202 -5.01 15.26 -7.25
CA LEU A 202 -5.73 14.39 -6.34
C LEU A 202 -4.83 13.86 -5.22
N MET A 203 -3.60 13.47 -5.54
CA MET A 203 -2.62 13.08 -4.52
C MET A 203 -2.28 14.24 -3.58
N ASP A 204 -2.13 15.46 -4.10
CA ASP A 204 -1.84 16.65 -3.29
C ASP A 204 -3.01 17.06 -2.37
N VAL A 205 -4.25 16.67 -2.70
CA VAL A 205 -5.43 16.84 -1.84
C VAL A 205 -5.43 15.83 -0.68
N VAL A 206 -5.00 14.59 -0.94
CA VAL A 206 -4.81 13.57 0.09
C VAL A 206 -3.69 14.00 1.03
N HIS A 207 -2.52 14.32 0.49
CA HIS A 207 -1.39 14.85 1.24
C HIS A 207 -0.68 15.94 0.44
N MET A 208 -0.56 17.13 1.01
CA MET A 208 0.08 18.28 0.36
C MET A 208 1.49 17.93 -0.17
N GLY A 209 1.72 18.16 -1.46
CA GLY A 209 3.03 17.97 -2.11
C GLY A 209 3.39 16.54 -2.52
N LEU A 210 2.58 15.54 -2.11
CA LEU A 210 2.79 14.14 -2.46
C LEU A 210 2.74 13.93 -3.99
N GLY A 211 1.69 14.37 -4.67
CA GLY A 211 1.56 14.25 -6.12
C GLY A 211 2.67 15.01 -6.85
N THR A 212 2.93 16.24 -6.42
CA THR A 212 3.97 17.10 -7.01
C THR A 212 5.34 16.41 -6.99
N GLN A 213 5.69 15.75 -5.88
CA GLN A 213 6.94 15.00 -5.79
C GLN A 213 6.90 13.68 -6.56
N PHE A 214 5.76 12.98 -6.58
CA PHE A 214 5.63 11.68 -7.23
C PHE A 214 5.91 11.79 -8.73
N PHE A 215 5.37 12.84 -9.36
CA PHE A 215 5.52 13.11 -10.77
C PHE A 215 6.70 14.03 -11.11
N SER A 216 7.46 14.50 -10.12
CA SER A 216 8.61 15.38 -10.33
C SER A 216 9.68 14.73 -11.22
N LYS A 217 10.10 15.46 -12.26
CA LYS A 217 11.21 15.05 -13.13
C LYS A 217 12.59 15.44 -12.58
N ARG A 218 12.66 16.36 -11.60
CA ARG A 218 13.92 16.94 -11.11
C ARG A 218 14.92 15.90 -10.61
N LYS A 219 14.45 14.82 -9.98
CA LYS A 219 15.30 13.79 -9.38
C LYS A 219 15.61 12.60 -10.31
N ARG A 220 15.09 12.56 -11.54
CA ARG A 220 15.34 11.44 -12.49
C ARG A 220 16.80 11.34 -12.94
N ASN A 221 17.48 12.49 -13.06
CA ASN A 221 18.85 12.56 -13.58
C ASN A 221 19.92 12.66 -12.48
N CYS A 222 19.52 12.69 -11.21
CA CYS A 222 20.47 12.70 -10.09
C CYS A 222 21.09 11.31 -9.90
N THR A 223 22.32 11.26 -9.38
CA THR A 223 22.94 10.00 -8.96
C THR A 223 22.08 9.27 -7.94
N ALA A 224 22.06 7.94 -8.02
CA ALA A 224 21.36 7.12 -7.03
C ALA A 224 22.05 7.28 -5.67
N THR A 225 21.26 7.53 -4.63
CA THR A 225 21.77 7.81 -3.28
C THR A 225 21.93 6.55 -2.42
N ASN A 226 21.37 5.42 -2.85
CA ASN A 226 21.44 4.14 -2.16
C ASN A 226 21.33 2.98 -3.18
N ALA A 227 21.65 1.75 -2.74
CA ALA A 227 21.65 0.58 -3.61
C ALA A 227 20.25 0.25 -4.14
N VAL A 228 19.19 0.52 -3.37
CA VAL A 228 17.81 0.22 -3.78
C VAL A 228 17.41 1.07 -4.98
N VAL A 229 17.62 2.38 -4.93
CA VAL A 229 17.36 3.30 -6.06
C VAL A 229 18.23 2.94 -7.26
N ALA A 230 19.49 2.55 -7.02
CA ALA A 230 20.41 2.15 -8.08
C ALA A 230 19.92 0.91 -8.81
N HIS A 231 19.53 -0.14 -8.07
CA HIS A 231 18.88 -1.33 -8.63
C HIS A 231 17.59 -0.95 -9.35
N TRP A 232 16.66 -0.26 -8.68
CA TRP A 232 15.36 0.06 -9.24
C TRP A 232 15.45 0.80 -10.57
N ARG A 233 16.33 1.80 -10.68
CA ARG A 233 16.55 2.56 -11.92
C ARG A 233 17.21 1.74 -13.01
N SER A 234 18.07 0.80 -12.64
CA SER A 234 18.86 0.00 -13.58
C SER A 234 18.18 -1.31 -13.98
N ILE A 235 17.05 -1.67 -13.36
CA ILE A 235 16.27 -2.83 -13.79
C ILE A 235 15.51 -2.49 -15.07
N THR A 236 15.72 -3.29 -16.11
CA THR A 236 14.90 -3.29 -17.31
C THR A 236 14.02 -4.53 -17.32
N VAL A 237 12.77 -4.36 -17.77
CA VAL A 237 11.80 -5.45 -17.89
C VAL A 237 11.38 -5.53 -19.34
N ASN A 238 11.60 -6.68 -19.97
CA ASN A 238 11.15 -6.92 -21.32
C ASN A 238 9.64 -7.15 -21.31
N ALA A 239 8.87 -6.25 -21.92
CA ALA A 239 7.41 -6.32 -21.92
C ALA A 239 6.85 -7.59 -22.62
N LYS A 240 7.59 -8.19 -23.56
CA LYS A 240 7.14 -9.37 -24.30
C LYS A 240 7.45 -10.68 -23.58
N THR A 241 8.68 -10.81 -23.06
CA THR A 241 9.14 -12.07 -22.46
C THR A 241 9.02 -12.08 -20.94
N GLY A 242 8.80 -10.93 -20.30
CA GLY A 242 8.90 -10.78 -18.86
C GLY A 242 10.32 -10.89 -18.31
N ALA A 243 11.33 -11.07 -19.17
CA ALA A 243 12.72 -11.20 -18.72
C ALA A 243 13.20 -9.89 -18.09
N THR A 244 13.87 -10.01 -16.93
CA THR A 244 14.41 -8.89 -16.18
C THR A 244 15.94 -8.89 -16.24
N THR A 245 16.53 -7.71 -16.38
CA THR A 245 17.99 -7.53 -16.21
C THR A 245 18.24 -6.31 -15.34
N CYS A 246 19.38 -6.26 -14.66
CA CYS A 246 19.76 -5.11 -13.83
C CYS A 246 21.17 -4.63 -14.21
N GLY A 247 21.27 -3.45 -14.80
CA GLY A 247 22.55 -2.85 -15.17
C GLY A 247 23.46 -2.60 -13.96
N TYR A 248 22.89 -2.28 -12.80
CA TYR A 248 23.67 -2.09 -11.57
C TYR A 248 24.27 -3.40 -11.06
N CYS A 249 23.55 -4.52 -11.18
CA CYS A 249 24.10 -5.85 -10.88
C CYS A 249 25.26 -6.22 -11.80
N GLN A 250 25.19 -5.84 -13.08
CA GLN A 250 26.26 -6.06 -14.07
C GLN A 250 27.48 -5.19 -13.77
N PHE A 251 27.24 -3.91 -13.47
CA PHE A 251 28.28 -2.94 -13.09
C PHE A 251 29.03 -3.37 -11.84
N ILE A 252 28.34 -3.69 -10.73
CA ILE A 252 29.03 -4.16 -9.52
C ILE A 252 29.77 -5.48 -9.78
N ALA A 253 29.27 -6.36 -10.64
CA ALA A 253 30.02 -7.58 -10.98
C ALA A 253 31.38 -7.28 -11.63
N ALA A 254 31.44 -6.19 -12.41
CA ALA A 254 32.61 -5.81 -13.19
C ALA A 254 33.56 -4.85 -12.44
N ASP A 255 33.00 -3.91 -11.67
CA ASP A 255 33.71 -2.73 -11.14
C ASP A 255 33.79 -2.71 -9.61
N ALA A 256 33.47 -3.81 -8.93
CA ALA A 256 33.59 -3.84 -7.49
C ALA A 256 35.07 -3.87 -7.06
N SER A 257 35.65 -2.69 -6.82
CA SER A 257 36.80 -2.49 -5.92
C SER A 257 37.02 -1.01 -5.58
N ALA A 258 37.23 -0.75 -4.29
CA ALA A 258 37.98 0.41 -3.78
C ALA A 258 38.36 0.24 -2.29
N HIS A 259 37.55 -0.47 -1.48
CA HIS A 259 37.66 -0.41 -0.01
C HIS A 259 37.54 -1.75 0.75
N ARG A 260 37.57 -2.91 0.07
CA ARG A 260 37.55 -4.25 0.70
C ARG A 260 38.46 -5.21 -0.07
N CYS A 261 38.93 -6.28 0.59
CA CYS A 261 39.69 -7.33 -0.12
C CYS A 261 38.83 -7.98 -1.21
N GLU A 262 39.47 -8.50 -2.27
CA GLU A 262 38.81 -9.03 -3.47
C GLU A 262 37.71 -10.05 -3.13
N ARG A 263 37.98 -10.97 -2.20
CA ARG A 263 37.01 -11.99 -1.75
C ARG A 263 35.76 -11.35 -1.11
N CYS A 264 35.93 -10.40 -0.20
CA CYS A 264 34.80 -9.71 0.46
C CYS A 264 33.96 -8.94 -0.56
N THR A 265 34.61 -8.37 -1.57
CA THR A 265 33.96 -7.61 -2.63
C THR A 265 33.14 -8.51 -3.56
N GLN A 266 33.68 -9.67 -3.96
CA GLN A 266 32.96 -10.67 -4.73
C GLN A 266 31.77 -11.26 -3.97
N VAL A 267 31.94 -11.55 -2.67
CA VAL A 267 30.83 -12.03 -1.82
C VAL A 267 29.74 -10.98 -1.78
N PHE A 268 30.07 -9.73 -1.46
CA PHE A 268 29.11 -8.63 -1.40
C PHE A 268 28.36 -8.41 -2.73
N ALA A 269 29.06 -8.45 -3.86
CA ALA A 269 28.45 -8.36 -5.19
C ALA A 269 27.43 -9.48 -5.43
N ARG A 270 27.78 -10.73 -5.09
CA ARG A 270 26.86 -11.88 -5.21
C ARG A 270 25.63 -11.73 -4.31
N LEU A 271 25.82 -11.24 -3.09
CA LEU A 271 24.72 -10.98 -2.15
C LEU A 271 23.74 -9.96 -2.74
N LEU A 272 24.22 -8.82 -3.25
CA LEU A 272 23.38 -7.81 -3.91
C LEU A 272 22.65 -8.36 -5.15
N GLN A 273 23.34 -9.16 -5.97
CA GLN A 273 22.75 -9.78 -7.15
C GLN A 273 21.62 -10.75 -6.78
N GLN A 274 21.85 -11.61 -5.80
CA GLN A 274 20.85 -12.55 -5.29
C GLN A 274 19.62 -11.78 -4.77
N HIS A 275 19.84 -10.77 -3.92
CA HIS A 275 18.76 -9.95 -3.38
C HIS A 275 17.96 -9.24 -4.48
N CYS A 276 18.64 -8.66 -5.48
CA CYS A 276 17.99 -8.01 -6.62
C CYS A 276 17.16 -9.00 -7.45
N SER A 277 17.68 -10.19 -7.73
CA SER A 277 16.99 -11.24 -8.50
C SER A 277 15.79 -11.83 -7.77
N ALA A 278 15.87 -11.94 -6.44
CA ALA A 278 14.82 -12.52 -5.61
C ALA A 278 13.68 -11.53 -5.31
N LEU A 279 13.99 -10.23 -5.20
CA LEU A 279 13.05 -9.22 -4.70
C LEU A 279 12.77 -8.11 -5.69
N TYR A 280 13.78 -7.30 -6.03
CA TYR A 280 13.55 -6.07 -6.79
C TYR A 280 13.11 -6.32 -8.23
N GLN A 281 13.68 -7.33 -8.90
CA GLN A 281 13.32 -7.67 -10.27
C GLN A 281 11.88 -8.20 -10.38
N PRO A 282 11.47 -9.24 -9.62
CA PRO A 282 10.09 -9.71 -9.62
C PRO A 282 9.09 -8.62 -9.22
N LEU A 283 9.40 -7.82 -8.19
CA LEU A 283 8.54 -6.72 -7.76
C LEU A 283 8.35 -5.70 -8.89
N LYS A 284 9.42 -5.24 -9.54
CA LYS A 284 9.31 -4.27 -10.63
C LYS A 284 8.56 -4.83 -11.83
N GLN A 285 8.81 -6.09 -12.19
CA GLN A 285 8.11 -6.78 -13.25
C GLN A 285 6.61 -6.84 -12.96
N PHE A 286 6.23 -7.26 -11.75
CA PHE A 286 4.84 -7.33 -11.32
C PHE A 286 4.18 -5.96 -11.38
N MET A 287 4.79 -4.94 -10.77
CA MET A 287 4.22 -3.59 -10.75
C MET A 287 4.05 -3.02 -12.16
N LEU A 288 5.03 -3.17 -13.06
CA LEU A 288 4.91 -2.68 -14.44
C LEU A 288 3.86 -3.44 -15.26
N ARG A 289 3.55 -4.69 -14.90
CA ARG A 289 2.52 -5.48 -15.57
C ARG A 289 1.10 -5.03 -15.19
N HIS A 290 0.92 -4.58 -13.94
CA HIS A 290 -0.42 -4.35 -13.39
C HIS A 290 -0.74 -2.87 -13.10
N LEU A 291 0.27 -2.01 -13.03
CA LEU A 291 0.12 -0.62 -12.61
C LEU A 291 0.65 0.36 -13.66
N LYS A 292 -0.02 1.50 -13.78
CA LYS A 292 0.45 2.67 -14.52
C LYS A 292 1.34 3.54 -13.66
N HIS A 293 2.20 4.34 -14.31
CA HIS A 293 3.05 5.36 -13.67
C HIS A 293 3.89 4.85 -12.49
N VAL A 294 4.39 3.61 -12.57
CA VAL A 294 5.23 3.01 -11.53
C VAL A 294 6.49 3.85 -11.31
N ARG A 295 6.70 4.33 -10.08
CA ARG A 295 7.80 5.24 -9.72
C ARG A 295 8.39 4.89 -8.38
N TYR A 296 9.68 5.22 -8.27
CA TYR A 296 10.37 5.34 -6.99
C TYR A 296 10.34 6.80 -6.57
N MET A 297 9.94 7.04 -5.35
CA MET A 297 9.82 8.35 -4.73
C MET A 297 10.54 8.31 -3.39
N LYS A 298 11.34 9.36 -3.15
CA LYS A 298 11.67 9.72 -1.77
C LYS A 298 10.57 10.64 -1.25
N PRO A 299 10.16 10.58 0.02
CA PRO A 299 9.19 11.50 0.60
C PRO A 299 9.75 12.92 0.73
N CYS A 300 8.87 13.86 1.12
CA CYS A 300 9.24 15.26 1.39
C CYS A 300 10.11 15.35 2.66
N ARG A 301 10.95 16.38 2.76
CA ARG A 301 11.53 16.78 4.06
C ARG A 301 10.37 17.15 4.98
N GLY A 302 10.27 16.56 6.17
CA GLY A 302 9.16 16.76 7.11
C GLY A 302 8.33 15.52 7.40
N TRP A 303 8.25 14.53 6.49
CA TRP A 303 7.60 13.23 6.76
C TRP A 303 8.34 12.39 7.80
N ASN A 304 9.62 12.64 7.98
CA ASN A 304 10.44 12.00 9.01
C ASN A 304 10.67 12.98 10.18
N CYS A 305 9.86 14.02 10.37
CA CYS A 305 10.21 15.11 11.29
C CYS A 305 9.04 15.60 12.16
N LEU A 306 7.98 14.80 12.33
CA LEU A 306 6.85 15.24 13.15
C LEU A 306 7.13 15.24 14.66
N ASP A 307 8.28 14.71 15.09
CA ASP A 307 8.88 14.98 16.40
C ASP A 307 10.41 15.01 16.24
N ASP A 308 11.12 15.89 16.97
CA ASP A 308 12.58 16.10 16.94
C ASP A 308 13.45 14.85 17.29
N ASP A 309 12.86 13.64 17.32
CA ASP A 309 13.51 12.37 17.65
C ASP A 309 14.07 11.62 16.43
N PHE A 310 13.78 12.05 15.21
CA PHE A 310 14.26 11.39 14.00
C PHE A 310 15.64 11.92 13.59
N GLN A 311 16.66 11.09 13.77
CA GLN A 311 18.01 11.39 13.29
C GLN A 311 18.06 11.32 11.74
N ASP A 312 18.89 12.15 11.12
CA ASP A 312 19.06 12.32 9.65
C ASP A 312 19.33 11.04 8.82
N ASP A 313 19.44 9.88 9.48
CA ASP A 313 19.79 8.59 8.90
C ASP A 313 18.60 7.66 8.63
N ASP A 314 17.39 8.05 9.04
CA ASP A 314 16.17 7.24 8.99
C ASP A 314 15.54 7.17 7.57
N LEU A 315 15.20 5.97 7.11
CA LEU A 315 14.69 5.74 5.75
C LEU A 315 13.18 5.47 5.74
N MET A 316 12.49 6.24 4.91
CA MET A 316 11.16 5.94 4.41
C MET A 316 11.18 6.30 2.92
N ASP A 317 11.14 5.35 2.00
CA ASP A 317 11.02 5.58 0.56
C ASP A 317 9.75 4.91 0.03
N LEU A 318 9.19 5.34 -1.10
CA LEU A 318 7.98 4.78 -1.69
C LEU A 318 8.26 4.24 -3.10
N ILE A 319 7.80 3.02 -3.37
CA ILE A 319 7.66 2.50 -4.73
C ILE A 319 6.19 2.22 -4.97
N ALA A 320 5.55 2.96 -5.88
CA ALA A 320 4.12 2.79 -6.15
C ALA A 320 3.77 3.07 -7.61
N GLY A 321 2.57 2.64 -7.99
CA GLY A 321 1.90 3.00 -9.25
C GLY A 321 0.39 3.03 -9.04
N PHE A 322 -0.36 3.22 -10.12
CA PHE A 322 -1.82 3.30 -10.09
C PHE A 322 -2.46 2.13 -10.80
N THR A 323 -3.49 1.53 -10.19
CA THR A 323 -4.40 0.67 -10.94
C THR A 323 -5.16 1.51 -11.98
N PRO A 324 -5.72 0.91 -13.03
CA PRO A 324 -6.54 1.64 -14.02
C PRO A 324 -7.72 2.41 -13.41
N ALA A 325 -8.19 2.00 -12.23
CA ALA A 325 -9.31 2.61 -11.53
C ALA A 325 -8.92 3.74 -10.55
N GLY A 326 -7.68 4.22 -10.59
CA GLY A 326 -7.25 5.36 -9.77
C GLY A 326 -6.90 5.00 -8.31
N VAL A 327 -6.55 3.74 -8.04
CA VAL A 327 -6.05 3.31 -6.73
C VAL A 327 -4.51 3.29 -6.76
N LEU A 328 -3.87 4.03 -5.87
CA LEU A 328 -2.42 3.91 -5.65
C LEU A 328 -2.14 2.57 -4.97
N CYS A 329 -1.16 1.83 -5.50
CA CYS A 329 -0.74 0.54 -5.00
C CYS A 329 0.80 0.45 -5.04
N GLY A 330 1.41 0.04 -3.93
CA GLY A 330 2.87 0.02 -3.81
C GLY A 330 3.39 -0.51 -2.49
N VAL A 331 4.65 -0.20 -2.21
CA VAL A 331 5.35 -0.52 -0.96
C VAL A 331 6.15 0.67 -0.46
N TYR A 332 6.06 0.96 0.84
CA TYR A 332 7.03 1.75 1.57
C TYR A 332 8.26 0.90 1.89
N LEU A 333 9.44 1.50 1.82
CA LEU A 333 10.71 0.89 2.18
C LEU A 333 11.21 1.61 3.41
N THR A 334 11.37 0.90 4.52
CA THR A 334 11.70 1.54 5.78
C THR A 334 12.60 0.70 6.67
N ASP A 335 13.58 1.31 7.32
CA ASP A 335 14.33 0.72 8.44
C ASP A 335 13.74 1.10 9.81
N LEU A 336 12.66 1.87 9.81
CA LEU A 336 12.05 2.38 11.02
C LEU A 336 11.28 1.30 11.76
N ARG A 337 11.53 1.26 13.08
CA ARG A 337 10.68 0.62 14.10
C ARG A 337 10.33 -0.85 13.81
N ILE A 338 11.23 -1.58 13.14
CA ILE A 338 11.10 -3.04 12.93
C ILE A 338 11.11 -3.73 14.30
N PRO A 339 10.03 -4.43 14.71
CA PRO A 339 10.01 -5.09 16.01
C PRO A 339 11.13 -6.13 16.11
N ARG A 340 11.89 -6.13 17.20
CA ARG A 340 12.97 -7.12 17.44
C ARG A 340 12.47 -8.57 17.33
N SER A 341 11.21 -8.82 17.66
CA SER A 341 10.54 -10.11 17.47
C SER A 341 10.43 -10.51 16.00
N MET A 342 10.17 -9.58 15.08
CA MET A 342 10.15 -9.86 13.64
C MET A 342 11.55 -10.14 13.10
N VAL A 343 12.58 -9.46 13.60
CA VAL A 343 13.98 -9.69 13.18
C VAL A 343 14.43 -11.12 13.46
N ARG A 344 14.01 -11.70 14.58
CA ARG A 344 14.38 -13.07 14.97
C ARG A 344 13.60 -14.14 14.19
N ASP A 345 12.32 -13.90 13.94
CA ASP A 345 11.38 -14.95 13.54
C ASP A 345 10.89 -14.82 12.08
N ARG A 346 11.21 -13.72 11.37
CA ARG A 346 10.69 -13.41 10.02
C ARG A 346 11.73 -12.77 9.08
N LEU A 347 12.85 -13.44 8.84
CA LEU A 347 13.75 -13.05 7.75
C LEU A 347 13.07 -13.31 6.40
N ALA A 348 12.90 -12.27 5.59
CA ALA A 348 12.27 -12.37 4.28
C ALA A 348 13.20 -13.06 3.26
N LEU A 349 12.61 -13.51 2.14
CA LEU A 349 13.34 -14.13 1.03
C LEU A 349 14.50 -13.21 0.57
N GLY A 350 15.71 -13.75 0.45
CA GLY A 350 16.89 -12.96 0.08
C GLY A 350 17.50 -12.14 1.22
N ALA A 351 17.02 -12.26 2.46
CA ALA A 351 17.75 -11.79 3.64
C ALA A 351 18.91 -12.75 3.95
N PHE A 352 20.14 -12.22 4.05
CA PHE A 352 21.30 -13.02 4.48
C PHE A 352 21.08 -13.49 5.92
N LYS A 353 21.43 -14.75 6.24
CA LYS A 353 21.53 -15.14 7.65
C LYS A 353 22.69 -14.34 8.26
N PRO A 354 22.47 -13.55 9.33
CA PRO A 354 23.59 -12.99 10.06
C PRO A 354 24.47 -14.16 10.51
N VAL A 355 25.75 -14.15 10.13
CA VAL A 355 26.73 -15.04 10.76
C VAL A 355 26.76 -14.62 12.22
N ALA A 356 26.40 -15.54 13.12
CA ALA A 356 26.44 -15.25 14.54
C ALA A 356 27.84 -14.72 14.89
N PRO A 357 27.95 -13.63 15.67
CA PRO A 357 29.23 -13.00 15.99
C PRO A 357 30.21 -13.89 16.77
N HIS A 358 29.83 -15.14 17.10
CA HIS A 358 30.67 -16.11 17.79
C HIS A 358 31.39 -17.12 16.87
N LEU A 359 31.33 -16.97 15.54
CA LEU A 359 32.03 -17.84 14.60
C LEU A 359 33.09 -17.13 13.74
N ALA A 360 33.34 -15.84 13.99
CA ALA A 360 34.41 -15.09 13.32
C ALA A 360 35.81 -15.33 13.96
N ASP A 361 35.88 -15.95 15.13
CA ASP A 361 37.13 -16.10 15.90
C ASP A 361 37.93 -17.40 15.59
N HIS A 362 37.53 -18.18 14.58
CA HIS A 362 38.22 -19.45 14.24
C HIS A 362 38.76 -19.53 12.81
N LEU A 363 39.06 -18.38 12.17
CA LEU A 363 39.81 -18.37 10.90
C LEU A 363 41.08 -17.51 10.96
N VAL A 364 41.72 -17.50 12.13
CA VAL A 364 43.14 -17.16 12.28
C VAL A 364 43.81 -18.36 12.94
N GLU A 365 44.20 -19.33 12.12
CA GLU A 365 45.35 -20.24 12.25
C GLU A 365 45.17 -21.39 11.26
N GLY A 366 46.07 -21.42 10.27
CA GLY A 366 46.08 -22.35 9.13
C GLY A 366 46.92 -21.78 8.00
#